data_AF-A0A644ZZU6-F1
#
_entry.id   AF-A0A644ZZU6-F1
#
_cell.length_a   1.000
_cell.length_b   1.000
_cell.length_c   1.000
_cell.angle_alpha   90.00
_cell.angle_beta   90.00
_cell.angle_gamma   90.00
#
_symmetry.space_group_name_H-M   'P 1'
#
loop_
_entity.id
_entity.type
_entity.pdbx_description
1 polymer ?
#
loop_
_entity_poly.entity_id
_entity_poly.type
_entity_poly.pdbx_seq_one_letter_code
_entity_poly.pdbx_strand_id
1 'polypeptide(L)' 'MSIKHLLPQNTFSYHINGNPAPVAFSDIEPLIQNELKETEDPTISLHVDKSVPMEQVVEVMNIAKRNQYKIILATAAE' A
#
# COMPACT_ATOMS: atom_id res chain seq x y z
N MET A 1 1.77 3.77 -3.61
CA MET A 1 1.26 2.39 -3.69
C MET A 1 -0.26 2.38 -3.83
N SER A 2 -0.84 1.28 -4.28
CA SER A 2 -2.29 1.10 -4.37
C SER A 2 -2.74 -0.27 -3.88
N ILE A 3 -3.96 -0.33 -3.33
CA ILE A 3 -4.67 -1.55 -2.94
C ILE A 3 -5.96 -1.63 -3.75
N LYS A 4 -6.13 -2.73 -4.49
CA LYS A 4 -7.34 -3.00 -5.27
C LYS A 4 -8.06 -4.22 -4.72
N HIS A 5 -9.38 -4.20 -4.77
CA HIS A 5 -10.20 -5.37 -4.41
C HIS A 5 -10.64 -6.10 -5.69
N LEU A 6 -10.09 -7.29 -5.90
CA LEU A 6 -10.45 -8.18 -7.01
C LEU A 6 -11.73 -8.95 -6.66
N LEU A 7 -12.88 -8.29 -6.85
CA LEU A 7 -14.22 -8.84 -6.57
C LEU A 7 -14.51 -10.26 -7.08
N PRO A 8 -14.12 -10.69 -8.30
CA PRO A 8 -14.42 -12.05 -8.75
C PRO A 8 -13.72 -13.14 -7.95
N GLN A 9 -12.66 -12.81 -7.20
CA GLN A 9 -11.87 -13.75 -6.41
C GLN A 9 -11.87 -13.40 -4.92
N ASN A 10 -12.48 -12.27 -4.53
CA ASN A 10 -12.45 -11.71 -3.18
C ASN A 10 -11.01 -11.64 -2.61
N THR A 11 -10.06 -11.28 -3.46
CA THR A 11 -8.64 -11.11 -3.12
C THR A 11 -8.22 -9.65 -3.25
N PHE A 12 -7.14 -9.28 -2.56
CA PHE A 12 -6.56 -7.95 -2.62
C PHE A 12 -5.27 -7.99 -3.41
N SER A 13 -5.05 -6.99 -4.27
CA SER A 13 -3.80 -6.84 -5.00
C SER A 13 -3.10 -5.55 -4.59
N TYR A 14 -1.80 -5.66 -4.35
CA TYR A 14 -0.95 -4.58 -3.87
C TYR A 14 0.02 -4.18 -4.96
N HIS A 15 0.11 -2.89 -5.25
CA HIS A 15 0.97 -2.37 -6.31
C HIS A 15 1.82 -1.22 -5.79
N ILE A 16 3.12 -1.28 -6.04
CA ILE A 16 4.09 -0.27 -5.59
C ILE A 16 4.52 0.57 -6.80
N ASN A 17 4.60 1.89 -6.63
CA ASN A 17 5.04 2.85 -7.66
C ASN A 17 4.35 2.73 -9.04
N GLY A 18 3.08 2.31 -9.05
CA GLY A 18 2.31 2.15 -10.29
C GLY A 18 2.67 0.91 -11.11
N ASN A 19 3.49 0.00 -10.56
CA ASN A 19 3.84 -1.25 -11.21
C ASN A 19 2.58 -2.12 -11.43
N PRO A 20 2.29 -2.56 -12.66
CA PRO A 20 1.14 -3.42 -12.95
C PRO A 20 1.28 -4.81 -12.32
N ALA A 21 2.49 -5.26 -12.00
CA ALA A 21 2.70 -6.52 -11.30
C ALA A 21 2.27 -6.38 -9.82
N PRO A 22 1.33 -7.21 -9.34
CA PRO A 22 0.99 -7.23 -7.93
C PRO A 22 2.17 -7.82 -7.13
N VAL A 23 2.40 -7.29 -5.94
CA VAL A 23 3.36 -7.82 -4.98
C VAL A 23 2.62 -8.55 -3.86
N ALA A 24 3.24 -9.58 -3.28
CA ALA A 24 2.69 -10.22 -2.10
C ALA A 24 2.78 -9.28 -0.89
N PHE A 25 1.83 -9.40 0.04
CA PHE A 25 1.78 -8.53 1.22
C PHE A 25 3.08 -8.55 2.04
N SER A 26 3.67 -9.74 2.21
CA SER A 26 4.92 -9.92 2.94
C SER A 26 6.12 -9.21 2.30
N ASP A 27 6.08 -8.96 1.00
CA ASP A 27 7.13 -8.26 0.27
C ASP A 27 6.96 -6.74 0.29
N ILE A 28 5.80 -6.23 0.70
CA ILE A 28 5.52 -4.77 0.70
C ILE A 28 6.51 -4.03 1.61
N GLU A 29 6.66 -4.47 2.85
CA GLU A 29 7.54 -3.81 3.83
C GLU A 29 9.00 -3.75 3.36
N PRO A 30 9.66 -4.87 2.98
CA PRO A 30 11.05 -4.82 2.53
C PRO A 30 11.23 -4.04 1.22
N LEU A 31 10.26 -4.08 0.30
CA LEU A 31 10.31 -3.29 -0.93
C LEU A 31 10.24 -1.79 -0.63
N ILE A 32 9.26 -1.37 0.18
CA ILE A 32 9.11 0.04 0.58
C ILE A 32 10.34 0.53 1.35
N GLN A 33 10.87 -0.30 2.26
CA GLN A 33 12.11 0.03 2.98
C GLN A 33 13.27 0.29 2.03
N ASN A 34 13.47 -0.59 1.04
CA ASN A 34 14.56 -0.43 0.09
C ASN A 34 14.39 0.80 -0.82
N GLU A 35 13.16 1.11 -1.23
CA GLU A 35 12.85 2.29 -2.04
C GLU A 35 13.04 3.61 -1.26
N LEU A 36 12.70 3.60 0.03
CA LEU A 36 12.69 4.81 0.87
C LEU A 36 13.96 5.00 1.72
N LYS A 37 14.92 4.05 1.70
CA LYS A 37 16.11 4.06 2.58
C LYS A 37 16.98 5.32 2.48
N GLU A 38 16.98 6.00 1.33
CA GLU A 38 17.77 7.21 1.06
C GLU A 38 16.92 8.49 1.07
N THR A 39 15.65 8.41 1.47
CA THR A 39 14.74 9.55 1.52
C THR A 39 14.74 10.15 2.92
N GLU A 40 15.06 11.45 3.06
CA GLU A 40 15.09 12.14 4.36
C GLU A 40 13.71 12.24 5.02
N ASP A 41 12.63 12.35 4.24
CA ASP A 41 11.25 12.43 4.72
C ASP A 41 10.34 11.43 3.97
N PRO A 42 10.45 10.13 4.29
CA PRO A 42 9.78 9.06 3.54
C PRO A 42 8.26 9.17 3.64
N THR A 43 7.62 9.38 2.49
CA THR A 43 6.16 9.56 2.37
C THR A 43 5.56 8.56 1.40
N ILE A 44 4.52 7.85 1.84
CA ILE A 44 3.79 6.85 1.07
C ILE A 44 2.43 7.41 0.70
N SER A 45 2.19 7.62 -0.59
CA SER A 45 0.82 7.82 -1.09
C SER A 45 0.14 6.46 -1.24
N LEU A 46 -0.90 6.21 -0.46
CA LEU A 46 -1.69 4.99 -0.45
C LEU A 46 -3.04 5.25 -1.13
N HIS A 47 -3.19 4.71 -2.35
CA HIS A 47 -4.45 4.77 -3.09
C HIS A 47 -5.28 3.52 -2.79
N VAL A 48 -6.49 3.70 -2.26
CA VAL A 48 -7.35 2.59 -1.85
C VAL A 48 -8.67 2.66 -2.59
N ASP A 49 -9.07 1.52 -3.17
CA ASP A 49 -10.41 1.36 -3.72
C ASP A 49 -11.45 1.33 -2.60
N LYS A 50 -12.63 1.94 -2.82
CA LYS A 50 -13.71 1.97 -1.82
C LYS A 50 -14.19 0.58 -1.38
N SER A 51 -14.02 -0.42 -2.23
CA SER A 51 -14.40 -1.80 -1.97
C SER A 51 -13.45 -2.54 -1.02
N VAL A 52 -12.27 -1.97 -0.72
CA VAL A 52 -11.29 -2.57 0.20
C VAL A 52 -11.75 -2.34 1.64
N PRO A 53 -11.82 -3.39 2.47
CA PRO A 53 -12.20 -3.23 3.87
C PRO A 53 -11.11 -2.47 4.65
N MET A 54 -11.55 -1.68 5.62
CA MET A 54 -10.65 -0.85 6.44
C MET A 54 -9.56 -1.67 7.15
N GLU A 55 -9.84 -2.93 7.49
CA GLU A 55 -8.87 -3.84 8.11
C GLU A 55 -7.60 -3.97 7.26
N GLN A 56 -7.73 -4.17 5.95
CA GLN A 56 -6.59 -4.28 5.03
C GLN A 56 -5.79 -2.96 4.94
N VAL A 57 -6.48 -1.83 4.99
CA VAL A 57 -5.84 -0.50 5.03
C VAL A 57 -5.03 -0.35 6.30
N VAL A 58 -5.58 -0.75 7.45
CA VAL A 58 -4.91 -0.68 8.75
C VAL A 58 -3.64 -1.55 8.78
N GLU A 59 -3.65 -2.72 8.14
CA GLU A 59 -2.45 -3.56 8.03
C GLU A 59 -1.29 -2.83 7.32
N VAL A 60 -1.57 -2.15 6.20
CA VAL A 60 -0.56 -1.35 5.48
C VAL A 60 -0.15 -0.12 6.29
N MET A 61 -1.10 0.53 6.98
CA MET A 61 -0.79 1.66 7.85
C MET A 61 0.13 1.26 9.01
N ASN A 62 -0.03 0.04 9.54
CA ASN A 62 0.85 -0.49 10.58
C ASN A 62 2.29 -0.66 10.08
N ILE A 63 2.49 -1.10 8.83
CA ILE A 63 3.82 -1.17 8.20
C ILE A 63 4.45 0.22 8.17
N ALA A 64 3.76 1.23 7.65
CA ALA A 64 4.29 2.59 7.62
C ALA A 64 4.58 3.15 9.01
N LYS A 65 3.70 2.91 9.99
CA LYS A 65 3.89 3.35 11.37
C LYS A 65 5.12 2.73 12.01
N ARG A 66 5.35 1.42 11.82
CA ARG A 66 6.53 0.70 12.34
C ARG A 66 7.83 1.28 11.79
N ASN A 67 7.81 1.72 10.54
CA ASN A 67 8.96 2.27 9.84
C ASN A 67 9.03 3.81 9.88
N GLN A 68 8.13 4.46 10.65
CA GLN A 68 8.05 5.92 10.81
C GLN A 68 7.84 6.69 9.49
N TYR A 69 7.14 6.08 8.54
CA TYR A 69 6.80 6.70 7.26
C TYR A 69 5.53 7.54 7.37
N LYS A 70 5.50 8.68 6.69
CA LYS A 70 4.28 9.47 6.52
C LYS A 70 3.38 8.74 5.53
N ILE A 71 2.08 8.66 5.83
CA ILE A 71 1.08 8.13 4.89
C ILE A 71 0.14 9.25 4.46
N ILE A 72 -0.12 9.30 3.16
CA ILE A 72 -1.21 10.08 2.58
C ILE A 72 -2.21 9.07 2.02
N LEU A 73 -3.42 9.05 2.57
CA LEU A 73 -4.49 8.19 2.09
C LEU A 73 -5.28 8.92 0.99
N ALA A 74 -5.41 8.29 -0.17
CA ALA A 74 -6.26 8.74 -1.25
C ALA A 74 -7.27 7.64 -1.58
N THR A 75 -8.57 7.96 -1.55
CA THR A 75 -9.59 7.03 -2.05
C THR A 75 -9.67 7.21 -3.56
N ALA A 76 -9.41 6.15 -4.32
CA ALA A 76 -9.69 6.16 -5.75
C ALA A 76 -11.21 6.09 -5.92
N ALA A 77 -11.79 7.11 -6.56
CA ALA A 77 -13.15 7.01 -7.08
C ALA A 77 -13.05 6.23 -8.38
N GLU A 78 -13.23 4.91 -8.30
CA GLU A 78 -13.61 4.13 -9.47
C GLU A 78 -15.09 4.38 -9.80
#